data_AF-D8G186-F1
#
_entry.id   AF-D8G186-F1
#
_cell.length_a   1.000
_cell.length_b   1.000
_cell.length_c   1.000
_cell.angle_alpha   90.00
_cell.angle_beta   90.00
_cell.angle_gamma   90.00
#
_symmetry.space_group_name_H-M   'P 1'
#
loop_
_entity.id
_entity.type
_entity.pdbx_description
1 polymer ?
#
loop_
_entity_poly.entity_id
_entity_poly.type
_entity_poly.pdbx_seq_one_letter_code
_entity_poly.pdbx_strand_id
1 'polypeptide(L)' 'MFLYTVKKALDKYKFKLYVLCIMSDRIHYLSEPPQPDDLPKIMHFLNW' A
#
# COMPACT_ATOMS: atom_id res chain seq x y z
N MET A 1 -0.88 13.91 -3.10
CA MET A 1 -0.46 13.36 -1.79
C MET A 1 -0.51 11.83 -1.79
N PHE A 2 -1.66 11.21 -2.05
CA PHE A 2 -1.86 9.77 -1.90
C PHE A 2 -0.88 8.87 -2.71
N LEU A 3 -0.76 9.08 -4.03
CA LEU A 3 0.17 8.32 -4.88
C LEU A 3 1.63 8.42 -4.44
N TYR A 4 2.00 9.56 -3.83
CA TYR A 4 3.34 9.77 -3.30
C TYR A 4 3.57 8.95 -2.02
N THR A 5 2.58 8.86 -1.13
CA THR A 5 2.62 7.97 0.05
C THR A 5 2.72 6.51 -0.37
N VAL A 6 1.96 6.09 -1.39
CA VAL A 6 2.07 4.73 -1.95
C VAL A 6 3.47 4.47 -2.50
N LYS A 7 4.06 5.42 -3.24
CA LYS A 7 5.44 5.31 -3.71
C LYS A 7 6.43 5.14 -2.55
N LYS A 8 6.32 5.95 -1.49
CA LYS A 8 7.16 5.80 -0.29
C LYS A 8 6.98 4.44 0.38
N ALA A 9 5.75 3.93 0.45
CA ALA A 9 5.48 2.62 1.02
C ALA A 9 6.14 1.51 0.18
N LEU A 10 6.02 1.58 -1.15
CA LEU A 10 6.69 0.66 -2.07
C LEU A 10 8.21 0.68 -1.88
N ASP A 11 8.79 1.88 -1.78
CA ASP A 11 10.23 2.04 -1.61
C ASP A 11 10.72 1.53 -0.23
N LYS A 12 9.91 1.67 0.82
CA LYS A 12 10.23 1.27 2.21
C LYS A 12 10.04 -0.21 2.46
N TYR A 13 8.91 -0.77 2.06
CA TYR A 13 8.50 -2.14 2.42
C TYR A 13 8.73 -3.15 1.29
N LYS A 14 9.08 -2.68 0.08
CA LYS A 14 9.43 -3.54 -1.08
C LYS A 14 8.37 -4.59 -1.43
N PHE A 15 7.10 -4.30 -1.14
CA PHE A 15 5.96 -5.15 -1.53
C PHE A 15 5.62 -4.97 -3.01
N LYS A 16 4.94 -5.95 -3.60
CA LYS A 16 4.42 -5.83 -4.96
C LYS A 16 3.02 -5.23 -4.92
N LEU A 17 2.78 -4.21 -5.72
CA LEU A 17 1.45 -3.62 -5.93
C LEU A 17 1.02 -3.90 -7.37
N TYR A 18 0.00 -4.74 -7.53
CA TYR A 18 -0.52 -5.14 -8.83
C TYR A 18 -1.61 -4.20 -9.33
N VAL A 19 -2.51 -3.79 -8.43
CA VAL A 19 -3.65 -2.95 -8.77
C VAL A 19 -3.85 -1.89 -7.69
N LEU A 20 -4.11 -0.66 -8.13
CA LEU A 20 -4.53 0.46 -7.29
C LEU A 20 -5.77 1.11 -7.92
N CYS A 21 -6.87 1.12 -7.18
CA CYS A 21 -8.10 1.81 -7.59
C CYS A 21 -8.45 2.86 -6.54
N ILE A 22 -8.49 4.13 -6.97
CA ILE A 22 -8.79 5.28 -6.10
C ILE A 22 -10.18 5.78 -6.47
N MET A 23 -11.06 5.82 -5.48
CA MET A 23 -12.39 6.42 -5.58
C MET A 23 -12.48 7.61 -4.62
N SER A 24 -13.58 8.34 -4.66
CA SER A 24 -13.80 9.52 -3.82
C SER A 24 -13.92 9.19 -2.32
N ASP A 25 -14.35 7.98 -1.96
CA ASP A 25 -14.63 7.56 -0.58
C ASP A 25 -13.74 6.41 -0.09
N ARG A 26 -13.11 5.66 -1.00
CA ARG A 26 -12.34 4.45 -0.69
C ARG A 26 -11.21 4.20 -1.67
N ILE A 27 -10.26 3.37 -1.25
CA ILE A 27 -9.11 2.97 -2.06
C ILE A 27 -8.97 1.46 -1.97
N HIS A 28 -8.86 0.78 -3.11
CA HIS A 28 -8.65 -0.66 -3.19
C HIS A 28 -7.23 -0.97 -3.67
N TYR A 29 -6.59 -1.94 -3.03
CA TYR A 29 -5.25 -2.40 -3.34
C TYR A 29 -5.27 -3.90 -3.60
N LEU A 30 -4.58 -4.33 -4.65
CA LEU A 30 -4.14 -5.71 -4.79
C LEU A 30 -2.63 -5.73 -4.63
N SER A 31 -2.15 -6.26 -3.51
CA SER A 31 -0.73 -6.26 -3.15
C SER A 31 -0.29 -7.58 -2.56
N GLU A 32 0.95 -7.98 -2.86
CA GLU A 32 1.63 -9.12 -2.25
C GLU A 32 2.76 -8.59 -1.35
N PRO A 33 2.64 -8.75 -0.01
CA PRO A 33 3.70 -8.38 0.91
C PRO A 33 4.85 -9.39 0.82
N PRO A 34 6.11 -9.00 1.13
CA PRO A 34 7.24 -9.93 1.13
C PRO A 34 7.08 -11.07 2.15
N GLN A 35 6.49 -10.75 3.31
CA GLN A 35 6.09 -11.71 4.33
C GLN A 35 4.63 -11.43 4.74
N PRO A 36 3.82 -12.45 5.03
CA PRO A 36 2.42 -12.25 5.45
C PRO A 36 2.27 -11.26 6.62
N ASP A 37 3.20 -11.30 7.57
CA ASP A 37 3.21 -10.47 8.78
C ASP A 37 3.55 -8.99 8.54
N ASP A 38 4.01 -8.64 7.34
CA ASP A 38 4.27 -7.24 6.97
C ASP A 38 3.02 -6.52 6.47
N LEU A 39 1.97 -7.26 6.09
CA LEU A 39 0.72 -6.66 5.59
C LEU A 39 0.12 -5.63 6.58
N PRO A 40 -0.02 -5.92 7.90
CA PRO A 40 -0.54 -4.94 8.85
C PRO A 40 0.33 -3.68 8.93
N LYS A 41 1.66 -3.80 8.85
CA LYS A 41 2.59 -2.65 8.90
C LYS A 41 2.45 -1.77 7.66
N ILE A 42 2.33 -2.39 6.48
CA ILE A 42 2.13 -1.68 5.20
C ILE A 42 0.79 -0.95 5.24
N MET A 43 -0.29 -1.62 5.64
CA MET A 43 -1.63 -1.03 5.72
C MET A 43 -1.67 0.12 6.73
N HIS A 44 -1.01 -0.03 7.88
CA HIS A 44 -0.92 1.02 8.88
C HIS A 44 -0.20 2.26 8.36
N PHE A 45 0.92 2.10 7.64
CA PHE A 45 1.64 3.21 7.03
C PHE A 45 0.85 3.93 5.92
N LEU A 46 -0.01 3.21 5.20
CA LEU A 46 -0.84 3.78 4.14
C LEU A 46 -2.09 4.50 4.67
N ASN A 47 -2.60 4.08 5.82
CA ASN A 47 -3.86 4.58 6.40
C ASN A 47 -3.67 5.60 7.53
N TRP A 48 -2.44 5.81 8.02
CA TRP A 48 -2.11 6.79 9.06
C TRP A 48 -1.20 7.88 8.51
#